data_AF-A0A645HE45-F1
#
_entry.id   AF-A0A645HE45-F1
#
_cell.length_a   1.000
_cell.length_b   1.000
_cell.length_c   1.000
_cell.angle_alpha   90.00
_cell.angle_beta   90.00
_cell.angle_gamma   90.00
#
_symmetry.space_group_name_H-M   'P 1'
#
loop_
_entity.id
_entity.type
_entity.pdbx_description
1 polymer ?
#
loop_
_entity_poly.entity_id
_entity_poly.type
_entity_poly.pdbx_seq_one_letter_code
_entity_poly.pdbx_strand_id
1 'polypeptide(L)'
;MILFMSSLYNNKVNPDINVRLELLTYGTSIGCAFVWSILNYIDHIKVNAIYKRSDNIDSYVNSLIMKKDEKEDLKQYLNDFVQDLESNGKTRDEAVRTAISQFQVNEFTSLSKNTGIFDLPGHYYLIGYVLIFIFAIILTQVMINMGVGERFWLYAINFMLALYSLSFLGLLLLYKLIDNIVARKIAH
;
A
#
# COMPACT_ATOMS: atom_id res chain seq x y z
N MET A 1 -5.11 -4.74 -20.13
CA MET A 1 -6.19 -4.10 -20.92
C MET A 1 -6.27 -4.66 -22.34
N ILE A 2 -5.23 -4.54 -23.18
CA ILE A 2 -5.25 -5.11 -24.55
C ILE A 2 -5.42 -6.63 -24.56
N LEU A 3 -4.63 -7.37 -23.75
CA LEU A 3 -4.76 -8.83 -23.65
C LEU A 3 -6.13 -9.29 -23.13
N PHE A 4 -6.76 -8.50 -22.25
CA PHE A 4 -8.11 -8.74 -21.74
C PHE A 4 -9.16 -8.53 -22.85
N MET A 5 -9.06 -7.44 -23.62
CA MET A 5 -9.90 -7.20 -24.79
C MET A 5 -9.74 -8.29 -25.84
N SER A 6 -8.51 -8.78 -26.07
CA SER A 6 -8.23 -9.88 -26.99
C SER A 6 -8.83 -11.21 -26.53
N SER A 7 -8.82 -11.49 -25.21
CA SER A 7 -9.46 -12.69 -24.66
C SER A 7 -10.99 -12.64 -24.86
N LEU A 8 -11.62 -11.49 -24.61
CA LEU A 8 -13.05 -11.30 -24.81
C LEU A 8 -13.46 -11.36 -26.30
N TYR A 9 -12.63 -10.81 -27.18
CA TYR A 9 -12.85 -10.89 -28.61
C TYR A 9 -12.72 -12.33 -29.12
N ASN A 10 -11.78 -13.10 -28.56
CA ASN A 10 -11.57 -14.50 -28.95
C ASN A 10 -12.77 -15.39 -28.59
N ASN A 11 -13.44 -15.16 -27.46
CA ASN A 11 -14.70 -15.83 -27.11
C ASN A 11 -15.77 -15.63 -28.20
N LYS A 12 -15.93 -14.37 -28.62
CA LYS A 12 -16.94 -13.98 -29.61
C LYS A 12 -16.68 -14.60 -30.99
N VAL A 13 -15.42 -14.83 -31.34
CA VAL A 13 -15.01 -15.42 -32.63
C VAL A 13 -14.98 -16.94 -32.59
N ASN A 14 -14.70 -17.55 -31.43
CA ASN A 14 -14.63 -19.00 -31.24
C ASN A 14 -15.51 -19.43 -30.04
N PRO A 15 -16.84 -19.53 -30.20
CA PRO A 15 -17.76 -19.82 -29.09
C PRO A 15 -17.58 -21.24 -28.50
N ASP A 16 -16.96 -22.17 -29.23
CA ASP A 16 -16.65 -23.53 -28.77
C ASP A 16 -15.28 -23.65 -28.07
N ILE A 17 -14.61 -22.53 -27.77
CA ILE A 17 -13.32 -22.59 -27.09
C ILE A 17 -13.45 -23.21 -25.70
N ASN A 18 -12.48 -24.02 -25.32
CA ASN A 18 -12.47 -24.65 -24.01
C ASN A 18 -12.33 -23.57 -22.93
N VAL A 19 -13.31 -23.53 -22.01
CA VAL A 19 -13.36 -22.61 -20.86
C VAL A 19 -12.04 -22.54 -20.09
N ARG A 20 -11.29 -23.64 -19.97
CA ARG A 20 -9.99 -23.66 -19.30
C ARG A 20 -8.91 -22.86 -20.02
N LEU A 21 -8.88 -22.96 -21.36
CA LEU A 21 -7.92 -22.25 -22.20
C LEU A 21 -8.20 -20.74 -22.14
N GLU A 22 -9.48 -20.39 -22.10
CA GLU A 22 -9.93 -19.01 -21.98
C GLU A 22 -9.57 -18.42 -20.61
N LEU A 23 -9.77 -19.19 -19.53
CA LEU A 23 -9.36 -18.77 -18.19
C LEU A 23 -7.85 -18.55 -18.08
N LEU A 24 -7.05 -19.34 -18.80
CA LEU A 24 -5.59 -19.21 -18.81
C LEU A 24 -5.13 -17.88 -19.44
N THR A 25 -5.70 -17.53 -20.60
CA THR A 25 -5.38 -16.26 -21.29
C THR A 25 -5.86 -15.05 -20.49
N TYR A 26 -7.05 -15.15 -19.91
CA TYR A 26 -7.60 -14.16 -18.99
C TYR A 26 -6.71 -13.99 -17.74
N GLY A 27 -6.35 -15.10 -17.10
CA GLY A 27 -5.55 -15.07 -15.87
C GLY A 27 -4.13 -14.60 -16.07
N THR A 28 -3.52 -14.90 -17.21
CA THR A 28 -2.21 -14.34 -17.59
C THR A 28 -2.26 -12.82 -17.67
N SER A 29 -3.34 -12.28 -18.26
CA SER A 29 -3.55 -10.83 -18.40
C SER A 29 -3.62 -10.11 -17.04
N ILE A 30 -4.34 -10.70 -16.08
CA ILE A 30 -4.46 -10.15 -14.72
C ILE A 30 -3.16 -10.35 -13.93
N GLY A 31 -2.52 -11.51 -14.05
CA GLY A 31 -1.23 -11.78 -13.41
C GLY A 31 -0.16 -10.78 -13.80
N CYS A 32 -0.05 -10.45 -15.10
CA CYS A 32 0.86 -9.41 -15.57
C CYS A 32 0.52 -8.02 -15.00
N ALA A 33 -0.76 -7.67 -14.92
CA ALA A 33 -1.19 -6.41 -14.32
C ALA A 33 -0.86 -6.34 -12.82
N PHE A 34 -0.97 -7.46 -12.12
CA PHE A 34 -0.61 -7.56 -10.70
C PHE A 34 0.89 -7.37 -10.47
N VAL A 35 1.74 -8.06 -11.25
CA VAL A 35 3.20 -7.88 -11.18
C VAL A 35 3.57 -6.42 -11.48
N TRP A 36 2.97 -5.83 -12.51
CA TRP A 36 3.17 -4.42 -12.83
C TRP A 36 2.77 -3.48 -11.69
N SER A 37 1.63 -3.74 -11.04
CA SER A 37 1.16 -2.97 -9.89
C SER A 37 2.13 -3.05 -8.71
N ILE A 38 2.71 -4.22 -8.42
CA ILE A 38 3.72 -4.37 -7.36
C ILE A 38 4.98 -3.55 -7.70
N LEU A 39 5.48 -3.65 -8.93
CA LEU A 39 6.68 -2.90 -9.34
C LEU A 39 6.46 -1.39 -9.23
N ASN A 40 5.31 -0.90 -9.68
CA ASN A 40 4.95 0.52 -9.60
C ASN A 40 4.77 0.99 -8.14
N TYR A 41 4.18 0.16 -7.30
CA TYR A 41 4.00 0.46 -5.88
C TYR A 41 5.33 0.59 -5.12
N ILE A 42 6.30 -0.29 -5.40
CA ILE A 42 7.64 -0.24 -4.80
C ILE A 42 8.36 1.07 -5.17
N ASP A 43 8.23 1.51 -6.42
CA ASP A 43 8.83 2.75 -6.90
C ASP A 43 8.24 3.97 -6.16
N HIS A 44 6.92 4.04 -6.04
CA HIS A 44 6.26 5.15 -5.34
C HIS A 44 6.55 5.23 -3.83
N ILE A 45 6.69 4.10 -3.13
CA ILE A 45 6.99 4.12 -1.68
C ILE A 45 8.44 4.51 -1.39
N LYS A 46 9.41 3.95 -2.13
CA LYS A 46 10.82 4.26 -1.89
C LYS A 46 11.18 5.70 -2.22
N VAL A 47 10.46 6.32 -3.16
CA VAL A 47 10.73 7.70 -3.58
C VAL A 47 10.03 8.73 -2.70
N ASN A 48 8.87 8.43 -2.09
CA ASN A 48 8.12 9.46 -1.35
C ASN A 48 8.36 9.45 0.17
N ALA A 49 8.52 8.27 0.78
CA ALA A 49 8.68 8.15 2.24
C ALA A 49 10.11 8.44 2.72
N ILE A 50 11.12 8.18 1.88
CA ILE A 50 12.55 8.38 2.23
C ILE A 50 13.04 9.79 1.80
N TYR A 51 12.33 10.47 0.89
CA TYR A 51 12.88 11.62 0.16
C TYR A 51 12.03 12.88 0.11
N LYS A 52 10.97 13.00 0.93
CA LYS A 52 10.46 14.34 1.23
C LYS A 52 11.47 15.05 2.14
N ARG A 53 12.54 15.56 1.52
CA ARG A 53 13.50 16.50 2.10
C ARG A 53 12.70 17.75 2.48
N SER A 54 12.17 17.78 3.69
CA SER A 54 11.70 19.01 4.27
C SER A 54 12.94 19.79 4.69
N ASP A 55 13.45 20.62 3.78
CA ASP A 55 14.55 21.55 4.08
C ASP A 55 14.08 22.72 4.99
N ASN A 56 12.81 22.69 5.43
CA ASN A 56 12.20 23.71 6.26
C ASN A 56 11.27 23.09 7.32
N ILE A 57 11.46 23.49 8.58
CA ILE A 57 10.66 23.09 9.75
C ILE A 57 9.17 23.41 9.54
N ASP A 58 8.84 24.58 8.99
CA ASP A 58 7.45 24.98 8.73
C ASP A 58 6.76 24.04 7.74
N SER A 59 7.46 23.68 6.66
CA SER A 59 6.93 22.75 5.67
C SER A 59 6.73 21.35 6.27
N TYR A 60 7.68 20.93 7.12
CA TYR A 60 7.59 19.66 7.84
C TYR A 60 6.38 19.61 8.78
N VAL A 61 6.28 20.54 9.72
CA VAL A 61 5.23 20.56 10.76
C VAL A 61 3.84 20.76 10.13
N ASN A 62 3.72 21.59 9.10
CA ASN A 62 2.44 21.76 8.41
C ASN A 62 1.97 20.50 7.69
N SER A 63 2.89 19.62 7.28
CA SER A 63 2.56 18.36 6.62
C SER A 63 2.04 17.27 7.57
N LEU A 64 2.23 17.44 8.88
CA LEU A 64 1.78 16.47 9.90
C LEU A 64 0.29 16.64 10.19
N ILE A 65 -0.40 15.52 10.51
CA ILE A 65 -1.81 15.52 10.89
C ILE A 65 -1.88 15.57 12.43
N MET A 66 -1.89 16.78 12.97
CA MET A 66 -1.91 17.08 14.41
C MET A 66 -2.74 18.34 14.67
N LYS A 67 -3.13 18.55 15.93
CA LYS A 67 -3.86 19.76 16.32
C LYS A 67 -2.95 20.99 16.20
N LYS A 68 -3.56 22.17 16.12
CA LYS A 68 -2.82 23.42 15.84
C LYS A 68 -1.85 23.78 16.97
N ASP A 69 -2.28 23.60 18.21
CA ASP A 69 -1.48 23.75 19.43
C ASP A 69 -0.29 22.78 19.44
N GLU A 70 -0.52 21.48 19.17
CA GLU A 70 0.55 20.48 19.10
C GLU A 70 1.58 20.79 18.00
N LYS A 71 1.14 21.39 16.88
CA LYS A 71 2.03 21.85 15.81
C LYS A 71 2.90 23.02 16.25
N GLU A 72 2.34 23.98 16.99
CA GLU A 72 3.09 25.13 17.49
C GLU A 72 4.18 24.68 18.49
N ASP A 73 3.84 23.77 19.39
CA ASP A 73 4.78 23.18 20.35
C ASP A 73 5.92 22.41 19.64
N LEU A 74 5.58 21.57 18.66
CA LEU A 74 6.57 20.82 17.88
C LEU A 74 7.48 21.75 17.09
N LYS A 75 6.92 22.81 16.49
CA LYS A 75 7.70 23.80 15.76
C LYS A 75 8.68 24.51 16.69
N GLN A 76 8.28 24.84 17.91
CA GLN A 76 9.17 25.45 18.89
C GLN A 76 10.30 24.49 19.28
N TYR A 77 9.96 23.25 19.65
CA TYR A 77 10.94 22.21 19.96
C TYR A 77 11.99 22.01 18.86
N LEU A 78 11.55 21.92 17.59
CA LEU A 78 12.47 21.75 16.47
C LEU A 78 13.37 22.98 16.26
N ASN A 79 12.86 24.19 16.48
CA ASN A 79 13.67 25.40 16.36
C ASN A 79 14.72 25.50 17.47
N ASP A 80 14.36 25.16 18.70
CA ASP A 80 15.27 25.14 19.85
C ASP A 80 16.38 24.11 19.61
N PHE A 81 16.03 22.91 19.14
CA PHE A 81 17.00 21.88 18.81
C PHE A 81 17.93 22.27 17.64
N VAL A 82 17.44 23.03 16.67
CA VAL A 82 18.29 23.59 15.61
C VAL A 82 19.26 24.62 16.16
N GLN A 83 18.81 25.52 17.05
CA GLN A 83 19.69 26.50 17.69
C GLN A 83 20.82 25.83 18.50
N ASP A 84 20.53 24.72 19.17
CA ASP A 84 21.53 23.94 19.88
C ASP A 84 22.56 23.34 18.91
N LEU A 85 22.12 22.82 17.77
CA LEU A 85 23.01 22.25 16.75
C LEU A 85 23.87 23.34 16.07
N GLU A 86 23.30 24.52 15.83
CA GLU A 86 24.03 25.69 15.33
C GLU A 86 25.08 26.17 16.33
N SER A 87 24.73 26.20 17.62
CA SER A 87 25.65 26.53 18.71
C SER A 87 26.79 25.52 18.84
N ASN A 88 26.57 24.28 18.40
CA ASN A 88 27.59 23.23 18.30
C ASN A 88 28.36 23.22 16.95
N GLY A 89 28.24 24.30 16.16
CA GLY A 89 29.05 24.52 14.97
C GLY A 89 28.49 23.93 13.67
N LYS A 90 27.24 23.44 13.65
CA LYS A 90 26.57 23.04 12.41
C LYS A 90 26.04 24.26 11.66
N THR A 91 25.97 24.15 10.34
CA THR A 91 25.25 25.15 9.54
C THR A 91 23.74 25.02 9.76
N ARG A 92 22.99 26.12 9.61
CA ARG A 92 21.51 26.13 9.75
C ARG A 92 20.86 25.00 8.96
N ASP A 93 21.28 24.80 7.71
CA ASP A 93 20.72 23.78 6.82
C ASP A 93 20.99 22.35 7.31
N GLU A 94 22.21 22.09 7.80
CA GLU A 94 22.56 20.79 8.39
C GLU A 94 21.84 20.56 9.72
N ALA A 95 21.69 21.60 10.53
CA ALA A 95 20.99 21.57 11.81
C ALA A 95 19.50 21.27 11.59
N VAL A 96 18.83 21.96 10.67
CA VAL A 96 17.43 21.72 10.30
C VAL A 96 17.22 20.29 9.81
N ARG A 97 18.08 19.81 8.91
CA ARG A 97 18.00 18.43 8.42
C ARG A 97 18.20 17.40 9.53
N THR A 98 19.17 17.63 10.40
CA THR A 98 19.45 16.75 11.54
C THR A 98 18.26 16.72 12.50
N ALA A 99 17.69 17.88 12.83
CA ALA A 99 16.55 18.02 13.72
C ALA A 99 15.31 17.27 13.22
N ILE A 100 14.94 17.47 11.95
CA ILE A 100 13.79 16.81 11.33
C ILE A 100 14.04 15.29 11.26
N SER A 101 15.22 14.86 10.82
CA SER A 101 15.56 13.43 10.73
C SER A 101 15.51 12.73 12.09
N GLN A 102 16.02 13.37 13.13
CA GLN A 102 16.06 12.78 14.48
C GLN A 102 14.66 12.73 15.11
N PHE A 103 13.83 13.75 14.88
CA PHE A 103 12.44 13.74 15.31
C PHE A 103 11.63 12.66 14.58
N GLN A 104 11.75 12.55 13.25
CA GLN A 104 11.12 11.48 12.47
C GLN A 104 11.49 10.10 13.01
N VAL A 105 12.79 9.84 13.24
CA VAL A 105 13.28 8.58 13.81
C VAL A 105 12.64 8.29 15.18
N ASN A 106 12.59 9.28 16.07
CA ASN A 106 12.01 9.11 17.39
C ASN A 106 10.50 8.88 17.34
N GLU A 107 9.78 9.61 16.50
CA GLU A 107 8.34 9.47 16.29
C GLU A 107 8.02 8.08 15.73
N PHE A 108 8.70 7.63 14.67
CA PHE A 108 8.57 6.27 14.14
C PHE A 108 8.93 5.19 15.16
N THR A 109 9.96 5.42 15.99
CA THR A 109 10.35 4.46 17.04
C THR A 109 9.30 4.40 18.15
N SER A 110 8.69 5.53 18.52
CA SER A 110 7.61 5.58 19.51
C SER A 110 6.34 4.92 19.00
N LEU A 111 5.98 5.13 17.73
CA LEU A 111 4.85 4.48 17.07
C LEU A 111 5.08 2.96 16.97
N SER A 112 6.27 2.52 16.55
CA SER A 112 6.58 1.09 16.40
C SER A 112 6.69 0.34 17.73
N LYS A 113 7.05 1.00 18.84
CA LYS A 113 7.05 0.38 20.18
C LYS A 113 5.64 0.21 20.76
N ASN A 114 4.67 1.00 20.32
CA ASN A 114 3.32 1.02 20.88
C ASN A 114 2.25 0.34 20.01
N THR A 115 2.63 -0.16 18.84
CA THR A 115 1.74 -0.98 18.01
C THR A 115 2.13 -2.45 18.20
N GLY A 116 1.29 -3.21 18.92
CA GLY A 116 1.38 -4.66 18.90
C GLY A 116 1.36 -5.19 17.46
N ILE A 117 1.75 -6.45 17.26
CA ILE A 117 1.84 -7.13 15.95
C ILE A 117 0.49 -7.11 15.17
N PHE A 118 -0.58 -6.66 15.83
CA PHE A 118 -1.95 -6.47 15.37
C PHE A 118 -2.54 -5.11 15.77
N ASP A 119 -1.77 -4.02 15.81
CA ASP A 119 -2.30 -2.65 16.02
C ASP A 119 -1.89 -1.74 14.86
N LEU A 120 -2.25 -2.14 13.63
CA LEU A 120 -2.19 -1.26 12.46
C LEU A 120 -3.62 -0.79 12.11
N PRO A 121 -4.17 0.20 12.85
CA PRO A 121 -5.53 0.69 12.63
C PRO A 121 -5.76 1.21 11.20
N GLY A 122 -4.69 1.54 10.47
CA GLY A 122 -4.76 2.05 9.09
C GLY A 122 -5.02 1.01 7.99
N HIS A 123 -4.83 -0.30 8.22
CA HIS A 123 -4.83 -1.29 7.13
C HIS A 123 -5.85 -2.44 7.27
N TYR A 124 -6.67 -2.44 8.33
CA TYR A 124 -7.78 -3.41 8.48
C TYR A 124 -8.80 -3.34 7.35
N TYR A 125 -8.91 -2.22 6.67
CA TYR A 125 -9.78 -2.08 5.51
C TYR A 125 -9.44 -3.11 4.40
N LEU A 126 -8.16 -3.51 4.28
CA LEU A 126 -7.72 -4.54 3.33
C LEU A 126 -8.35 -5.91 3.65
N ILE A 127 -8.40 -6.27 4.94
CA ILE A 127 -9.08 -7.48 5.40
C ILE A 127 -10.58 -7.37 5.14
N GLY A 128 -11.17 -6.18 5.37
CA GLY A 128 -12.56 -5.90 5.03
C GLY A 128 -12.88 -6.18 3.56
N TYR A 129 -12.05 -5.70 2.63
CA TYR A 129 -12.22 -5.99 1.20
C TYR A 129 -12.07 -7.48 0.87
N VAL A 130 -11.12 -8.18 1.50
CA VAL A 130 -10.98 -9.64 1.34
C VAL A 130 -12.26 -10.36 1.76
N LEU A 131 -12.86 -9.98 2.90
CA LEU A 131 -14.11 -10.59 3.37
C LEU A 131 -15.28 -10.31 2.41
N ILE A 132 -15.41 -9.08 1.91
CA ILE A 132 -16.43 -8.71 0.91
C ILE A 132 -16.25 -9.56 -0.36
N PHE A 133 -15.00 -9.76 -0.81
CA PHE A 133 -14.73 -10.54 -2.02
C PHE A 133 -14.96 -12.04 -1.81
N ILE A 134 -14.64 -12.59 -0.64
CA ILE A 134 -15.02 -13.96 -0.28
C ILE A 134 -16.54 -14.14 -0.32
N PHE A 135 -17.30 -13.17 0.23
CA PHE A 135 -18.75 -13.21 0.15
C PHE A 135 -19.26 -13.17 -1.31
N ALA A 136 -18.71 -12.29 -2.12
CA ALA A 136 -19.05 -12.19 -3.54
C ALA A 136 -18.70 -13.46 -4.33
N ILE A 137 -17.58 -14.12 -4.01
CA ILE A 137 -17.16 -15.42 -4.56
C ILE A 137 -18.19 -16.50 -4.22
N ILE A 138 -18.63 -16.58 -2.96
CA ILE A 138 -19.65 -17.54 -2.53
C ILE A 138 -20.95 -17.30 -3.31
N LEU A 139 -21.36 -16.03 -3.44
CA LEU A 139 -22.58 -15.67 -4.17
C LEU A 139 -22.48 -16.03 -5.65
N THR A 140 -21.35 -15.75 -6.31
CA THR A 140 -21.14 -16.18 -7.71
C THR A 140 -21.12 -17.70 -7.85
N GLN A 141 -20.54 -18.42 -6.90
CA GLN A 141 -20.54 -19.90 -6.90
C GLN A 141 -21.96 -20.47 -6.79
N VAL A 142 -22.81 -19.87 -5.96
CA VAL A 142 -24.23 -20.23 -5.86
C VAL A 142 -24.94 -20.00 -7.20
N MET A 143 -24.72 -18.86 -7.85
CA MET A 143 -25.31 -18.57 -9.17
C MET A 143 -24.88 -19.58 -10.25
N ILE A 144 -23.60 -19.98 -10.24
CA ILE A 144 -23.08 -21.03 -11.14
C ILE A 144 -23.85 -22.34 -10.93
N ASN A 145 -24.03 -22.76 -9.68
CA ASN A 145 -24.71 -24.00 -9.34
C ASN A 145 -26.21 -23.96 -9.68
N MET A 146 -26.84 -22.78 -9.60
CA MET A 146 -28.24 -22.57 -9.99
C MET A 146 -28.42 -22.43 -11.51
N GLY A 147 -27.33 -22.41 -12.30
CA GLY A 147 -27.38 -22.24 -13.75
C GLY A 147 -27.84 -20.85 -14.19
N VAL A 148 -27.71 -19.84 -13.32
CA VAL A 148 -28.16 -18.47 -13.60
C VAL A 148 -27.03 -17.69 -14.28
N GLY A 149 -27.20 -17.40 -15.57
CA GLY A 149 -26.26 -16.63 -16.37
C GLY A 149 -25.23 -17.47 -17.13
N GLU A 150 -24.43 -16.77 -17.94
CA GLU A 150 -23.36 -17.36 -18.74
C GLU A 150 -22.21 -17.88 -17.85
N ARG A 151 -21.93 -19.19 -17.95
CA ARG A 151 -20.94 -19.86 -17.08
C ARG A 151 -19.56 -19.24 -17.16
N PHE A 152 -19.12 -18.86 -18.36
CA PHE A 152 -17.81 -18.25 -18.56
C PHE A 152 -17.66 -16.97 -17.72
N TRP A 153 -18.64 -16.06 -17.78
CA TRP A 153 -18.58 -14.78 -17.07
C TRP A 153 -18.56 -14.96 -15.55
N LEU A 154 -19.34 -15.91 -15.03
CA LEU A 154 -19.35 -16.20 -13.60
C LEU A 154 -18.00 -16.78 -13.13
N TYR A 155 -17.39 -17.68 -13.90
CA TYR A 155 -16.06 -18.19 -13.61
C TYR A 155 -14.98 -17.11 -13.71
N ALA A 156 -15.07 -16.20 -14.68
CA ALA A 156 -14.14 -15.09 -14.85
C ALA A 156 -14.22 -14.09 -13.68
N ILE A 157 -15.43 -13.73 -13.23
CA ILE A 157 -15.65 -12.87 -12.07
C ILE A 157 -15.09 -13.52 -10.81
N ASN A 158 -15.39 -14.81 -10.59
CA ASN A 158 -14.92 -15.54 -9.42
C ASN A 158 -13.38 -15.61 -9.39
N PHE A 159 -12.77 -15.89 -10.53
CA PHE A 159 -11.31 -15.89 -10.67
C PHE A 159 -10.69 -14.51 -10.43
N MET A 160 -11.31 -13.43 -10.94
CA MET A 160 -10.86 -12.05 -10.69
C MET A 160 -10.92 -11.70 -9.19
N LEU A 161 -12.05 -11.98 -8.53
CA LEU A 161 -12.24 -11.73 -7.10
C LEU A 161 -11.22 -12.51 -6.25
N ALA A 162 -10.91 -13.74 -6.62
CA ALA A 162 -9.90 -14.55 -5.95
C ALA A 162 -8.51 -13.93 -6.09
N LEU A 163 -8.13 -13.48 -7.29
CA LEU A 163 -6.86 -12.80 -7.51
C LEU A 163 -6.76 -11.49 -6.73
N TYR A 164 -7.82 -10.68 -6.69
CA TYR A 164 -7.79 -9.47 -5.89
C TYR A 164 -7.72 -9.74 -4.38
N SER A 165 -8.41 -10.78 -3.90
CA SER A 165 -8.33 -11.19 -2.49
C SER A 165 -6.89 -11.57 -2.13
N LEU A 166 -6.24 -12.37 -2.99
CA LEU A 166 -4.84 -12.73 -2.83
C LEU A 166 -3.93 -11.49 -2.89
N SER A 167 -4.23 -10.54 -3.76
CA SER A 167 -3.50 -9.29 -3.92
C SER A 167 -3.57 -8.42 -2.66
N PHE A 168 -4.75 -8.27 -2.06
CA PHE A 168 -4.93 -7.51 -0.82
C PHE A 168 -4.25 -8.17 0.38
N LEU A 169 -4.29 -9.50 0.46
CA LEU A 169 -3.51 -10.24 1.46
C LEU A 169 -2.00 -10.05 1.23
N GLY A 170 -1.54 -10.11 -0.01
CA GLY A 170 -0.14 -9.84 -0.38
C GLY A 170 0.29 -8.42 -0.02
N LEU A 171 -0.56 -7.42 -0.25
CA LEU A 171 -0.32 -6.04 0.16
C LEU A 171 -0.21 -5.92 1.69
N LEU A 172 -1.09 -6.58 2.44
CA LEU A 172 -1.03 -6.59 3.91
C LEU A 172 0.31 -7.17 4.42
N LEU A 173 0.80 -8.24 3.77
CA LEU A 173 2.12 -8.80 4.07
C LEU A 173 3.26 -7.84 3.68
N LEU A 174 3.17 -7.18 2.52
CA LEU A 174 4.16 -6.21 2.07
C LEU A 174 4.25 -5.01 3.01
N TYR A 175 3.11 -4.45 3.45
CA TYR A 175 3.09 -3.40 4.48
C TYR A 175 3.83 -3.85 5.73
N LYS A 176 3.51 -5.05 6.24
CA LYS A 176 4.16 -5.60 7.44
C LYS A 176 5.67 -5.83 7.26
N LEU A 177 6.11 -6.26 6.08
CA LEU A 177 7.53 -6.43 5.77
C LEU A 177 8.27 -5.10 5.72
N ILE A 178 7.67 -4.08 5.08
CA ILE A 178 8.25 -2.74 5.02
C ILE A 178 8.37 -2.16 6.43
N ASP A 179 7.32 -2.26 7.25
CA ASP A 179 7.33 -1.78 8.64
C ASP A 179 8.45 -2.45 9.45
N ASN A 180 8.63 -3.76 9.30
CA ASN A 180 9.67 -4.51 10.02
C ASN A 180 11.09 -4.16 9.53
N ILE A 181 11.28 -3.93 8.22
CA ILE A 181 12.57 -3.50 7.66
C ILE A 181 12.90 -2.08 8.14
N VAL A 182 11.93 -1.17 8.13
CA VAL A 182 12.10 0.20 8.61
C VAL A 182 12.44 0.20 10.10
N ALA A 183 11.71 -0.56 10.92
CA ALA A 183 11.98 -0.69 12.35
C ALA A 183 13.39 -1.23 12.64
N ARG A 184 13.83 -2.27 11.91
CA ARG A 184 15.19 -2.84 12.07
C ARG A 184 16.30 -1.89 11.63
N LYS A 185 16.08 -1.10 10.58
CA LYS A 185 17.09 -0.17 10.07
C LYS A 185 17.25 1.08 10.94
N ILE A 186 16.22 1.42 11.71
CA ILE A 186 16.26 2.53 12.68
C ILE A 186 16.89 2.11 14.02
N ALA A 187 16.83 0.81 14.36
CA ALA A 187 17.43 0.26 15.58
C ALA A 187 18.96 0.03 15.51
N HIS A 188 19.58 0.32 14.36
CA HIS A 188 21.01 0.19 14.09
C HIS A 188 21.61 1.52 13.65
#